data_AF-A0A660XHJ6-F1
#
_entry.id   AF-A0A660XHJ6-F1
#
_cell.length_a   1.000
_cell.length_b   1.000
_cell.length_c   1.000
_cell.angle_alpha   90.00
_cell.angle_beta   90.00
_cell.angle_gamma   90.00
#
_symmetry.space_group_name_H-M   'P 1'
#
loop_
_entity.id
_entity.type
_entity.pdbx_description
1 polymer ?
#
loop_
_entity_poly.entity_id
_entity_poly.type
_entity_poly.pdbx_seq_one_letter_code
_entity_poly.pdbx_strand_id
1 'polypeptide(L)'
;MESSLLFFLVGLFIFATSLFVRKNRSSIQFMVFLGSGIIACGILSIITSSLLYPIVQISRIGMIVMGGLAGIVLWVAERGKLINRPGIQYFSTIILGLILTGLYYGLMFFYTTFVKTSYRIGKNKTPLFLAFLLIGFLIAFGYTFPQRWFIQRKSKEKTINN
;
A
#
# COMPACT_ATOMS: atom_id res chain seq x y z
N MET A 1 -5.92 -10.27 14.28
CA MET A 1 -6.37 -8.86 14.23
C MET A 1 -5.20 -7.87 14.30
N GLU A 2 -4.14 -8.15 15.06
CA GLU A 2 -2.97 -7.25 15.19
C GLU A 2 -2.15 -7.09 13.90
N SER A 3 -1.96 -8.15 13.11
CA SER A 3 -1.17 -8.12 11.88
C SER A 3 -1.78 -7.26 10.76
N SER A 4 -3.11 -7.17 10.67
CA SER A 4 -3.80 -6.32 9.69
C SER A 4 -3.53 -4.83 9.91
N LEU A 5 -3.43 -4.38 11.17
CA LEU A 5 -3.16 -2.98 11.49
C LEU A 5 -1.80 -2.53 10.97
N LEU A 6 -0.83 -3.44 10.92
CA LEU A 6 0.51 -3.12 10.42
C LEU A 6 0.49 -2.71 8.94
N PHE A 7 -0.37 -3.32 8.11
CA PHE A 7 -0.50 -2.93 6.70
C PHE A 7 -1.17 -1.55 6.53
N PHE A 8 -2.10 -1.21 7.42
CA PHE A 8 -2.62 0.16 7.47
C PHE A 8 -1.51 1.16 7.82
N LEU A 9 -0.64 0.83 8.80
CA LEU A 9 0.50 1.67 9.17
C LEU A 9 1.51 1.85 8.04
N VAL A 10 1.70 0.86 7.17
CA VAL A 10 2.51 1.02 5.95
C VAL A 10 1.94 2.14 5.06
N GLY A 11 0.63 2.11 4.78
CA GLY A 11 -0.04 3.16 4.01
C GLY A 11 0.07 4.55 4.67
N LEU A 12 -0.10 4.59 5.99
CA LEU A 12 0.03 5.81 6.79
C LEU A 12 1.46 6.38 6.73
N PHE A 13 2.47 5.52 6.79
CA PHE A 13 3.88 5.91 6.71
C PHE A 13 4.25 6.49 5.34
N ILE A 14 3.77 5.86 4.25
CA ILE A 14 3.93 6.40 2.89
C ILE A 14 3.24 7.76 2.78
N PHE A 15 2.06 7.93 3.38
CA PHE A 15 1.39 9.22 3.43
C PHE A 15 2.22 10.28 4.18
N ALA A 16 2.68 9.97 5.39
CA ALA A 16 3.46 10.90 6.20
C ALA A 16 4.73 11.37 5.46
N THR A 17 5.47 10.44 4.85
CA THR A 17 6.66 10.76 4.05
C THR A 17 6.32 11.58 2.80
N SER A 18 5.17 11.31 2.15
CA SER A 18 4.73 12.07 0.98
C SER A 18 4.46 13.55 1.25
N LEU A 19 4.07 13.92 2.48
CA LEU A 19 3.82 15.31 2.85
C LEU A 19 5.09 16.17 2.78
N PHE A 20 6.26 15.60 3.10
CA PHE A 20 7.53 16.31 3.09
C PHE A 20 8.06 16.58 1.68
N VAL A 21 7.67 15.76 0.69
CA VAL A 21 8.20 15.84 -0.68
C VAL A 21 7.21 16.36 -1.71
N ARG A 22 6.02 16.78 -1.27
CA ARG A 22 4.93 17.22 -2.14
C ARG A 22 5.28 18.42 -3.05
N LYS A 23 6.25 19.25 -2.64
CA LYS A 23 6.75 20.40 -3.41
C LYS A 23 8.02 20.12 -4.21
N ASN A 24 8.60 18.93 -4.08
CA ASN A 24 9.86 18.56 -4.72
C ASN A 24 9.67 18.09 -6.17
N ARG A 25 10.79 17.90 -6.88
CA ARG A 25 10.81 17.33 -8.24
C ARG A 25 10.23 15.91 -8.27
N SER A 26 9.62 15.55 -9.39
CA SER A 26 8.95 14.25 -9.58
C SER A 26 9.86 13.04 -9.30
N SER A 27 11.15 13.11 -9.63
CA SER A 27 12.10 12.02 -9.37
C SER A 27 12.38 11.84 -7.87
N ILE A 28 12.44 12.94 -7.11
CA ILE A 28 12.61 12.90 -5.65
C ILE A 28 11.36 12.31 -5.00
N GLN A 29 10.18 12.71 -5.47
CA GLN A 29 8.92 12.11 -5.02
C GLN A 29 8.89 10.62 -5.29
N PHE A 30 9.24 10.17 -6.50
CA PHE A 30 9.30 8.76 -6.84
C PHE A 30 10.22 7.99 -5.89
N MET A 31 11.46 8.46 -5.69
CA MET A 31 12.42 7.82 -4.80
C MET A 31 11.91 7.73 -3.36
N VAL A 32 11.24 8.77 -2.86
CA VAL A 32 10.72 8.77 -1.48
C VAL A 32 9.54 7.83 -1.32
N PHE A 33 8.61 7.78 -2.27
CA PHE A 33 7.50 6.83 -2.23
C PHE A 33 7.98 5.38 -2.34
N LEU A 34 8.91 5.11 -3.26
CA LEU A 34 9.53 3.80 -3.42
C LEU A 34 10.27 3.38 -2.14
N GLY A 35 11.11 4.27 -1.63
CA GLY A 35 11.92 4.04 -0.43
C GLY A 35 11.08 3.86 0.82
N SER A 36 10.04 4.69 1.03
CA SER A 36 9.17 4.57 2.20
C SER A 36 8.37 3.27 2.19
N GLY A 37 7.90 2.83 1.03
CA GLY A 37 7.26 1.53 0.87
C GLY A 37 8.21 0.36 1.19
N ILE A 38 9.44 0.38 0.63
CA ILE A 38 10.48 -0.63 0.91
C ILE A 38 10.82 -0.69 2.39
N ILE A 39 11.08 0.47 3.02
CA ILE A 39 11.46 0.55 4.43
C ILE A 39 10.31 0.05 5.32
N ALA A 40 9.09 0.50 5.08
CA ALA A 40 7.93 0.12 5.89
C ALA A 40 7.65 -1.38 5.83
N CYS A 41 7.63 -1.97 4.63
CA CYS A 41 7.45 -3.41 4.49
C CYS A 41 8.68 -4.24 4.92
N GLY A 42 9.89 -3.67 4.82
CA GLY A 42 11.11 -4.27 5.35
C GLY A 42 11.05 -4.41 6.88
N ILE A 43 10.70 -3.34 7.58
CA ILE A 43 10.45 -3.36 9.04
C ILE A 43 9.34 -4.35 9.36
N LEU A 44 8.25 -4.34 8.59
CA LEU A 44 7.15 -5.27 8.77
C LEU A 44 7.58 -6.73 8.64
N SER A 45 8.47 -7.04 7.69
CA SER A 45 9.00 -8.39 7.48
C SER A 45 9.83 -8.90 8.67
N ILE A 46 10.50 -7.99 9.39
CA ILE A 46 11.27 -8.28 10.60
C ILE A 46 10.30 -8.57 11.75
N ILE A 47 9.32 -7.69 11.97
CA ILE A 47 8.34 -7.81 13.07
C ILE A 47 7.51 -9.10 12.93
N THR A 48 7.06 -9.40 11.72
CA THR A 48 6.18 -10.55 11.46
C THR A 48 6.93 -11.85 11.16
N SER A 49 8.27 -11.84 11.20
CA SER A 49 9.10 -12.99 10.81
C SER A 49 8.70 -13.60 9.45
N SER A 50 8.29 -12.75 8.49
CA SER A 50 7.88 -13.15 7.13
C SER A 50 6.54 -13.90 7.02
N LEU A 51 5.70 -13.86 8.06
CA LEU A 51 4.31 -14.30 8.03
C LEU A 51 3.39 -13.09 7.79
N LEU A 52 2.93 -12.85 6.56
CA LEU A 52 2.00 -11.73 6.30
C LEU A 52 0.64 -11.91 6.96
N TYR A 53 0.34 -13.12 7.37
CA TYR A 53 -0.83 -13.56 8.10
C TYR A 53 -0.47 -14.99 8.54
N PRO A 54 -1.14 -15.62 9.52
CA PRO A 54 -0.96 -17.05 9.83
C PRO A 54 -1.29 -18.02 8.65
N ILE A 55 -1.37 -17.53 7.42
CA ILE A 55 -1.87 -18.20 6.22
C ILE A 55 -0.88 -18.05 5.05
N VAL A 56 -0.15 -16.91 4.93
CA VAL A 56 0.73 -16.64 3.78
C VAL A 56 2.15 -16.34 4.26
N GLN A 57 3.05 -17.27 3.99
CA GLN A 57 4.49 -17.07 4.17
C GLN A 57 5.05 -16.49 2.87
N ILE A 58 5.51 -15.24 2.91
CA ILE A 58 6.19 -14.58 1.78
C ILE A 58 7.60 -14.29 2.26
N SER A 59 8.59 -14.55 1.41
CA SER A 59 9.98 -14.24 1.74
C SER A 59 10.15 -12.76 2.12
N ARG A 60 11.17 -12.45 2.94
CA ARG A 60 11.52 -11.06 3.28
C ARG A 60 11.70 -10.18 2.04
N ILE A 61 12.31 -10.76 0.99
CA ILE A 61 12.49 -10.11 -0.30
C ILE A 61 11.12 -9.82 -0.94
N GLY A 62 10.20 -10.77 -0.95
CA GLY A 62 8.85 -10.55 -1.47
C GLY A 62 8.11 -9.44 -0.73
N MET A 63 8.26 -9.35 0.60
CA MET A 63 7.72 -8.25 1.40
C MET A 63 8.28 -6.89 1.01
N ILE A 64 9.60 -6.78 0.84
CA ILE A 64 10.26 -5.55 0.41
C ILE A 64 9.74 -5.13 -0.97
N VAL A 65 9.62 -6.07 -1.91
CA VAL A 65 9.11 -5.79 -3.26
C VAL A 65 7.65 -5.36 -3.23
N MET A 66 6.81 -5.99 -2.40
CA MET A 66 5.42 -5.56 -2.18
C MET A 66 5.32 -4.11 -1.66
N GLY A 67 6.23 -3.73 -0.76
CA GLY A 67 6.36 -2.36 -0.27
C GLY A 67 6.75 -1.38 -1.38
N GLY A 68 7.75 -1.74 -2.20
CA GLY A 68 8.15 -0.94 -3.35
C GLY A 68 7.00 -0.73 -4.35
N LEU A 69 6.26 -1.80 -4.67
CA LEU A 69 5.07 -1.73 -5.52
C LEU A 69 3.98 -0.83 -4.93
N ALA A 70 3.75 -0.90 -3.61
CA ALA A 70 2.84 0.03 -2.92
C ALA A 70 3.25 1.48 -3.16
N GLY A 71 4.53 1.78 -2.95
CA GLY A 71 5.11 3.11 -3.17
C GLY A 71 4.89 3.60 -4.60
N ILE A 72 5.19 2.77 -5.60
CA ILE A 72 5.03 3.12 -7.02
C ILE A 72 3.56 3.40 -7.35
N VAL A 73 2.64 2.52 -6.94
CA VAL A 73 1.20 2.68 -7.23
C VAL A 73 0.66 3.97 -6.59
N LEU A 74 1.02 4.23 -5.34
CA LEU A 74 0.59 5.44 -4.63
C LEU A 74 1.22 6.71 -5.22
N TRP A 75 2.48 6.65 -5.67
CA TRP A 75 3.11 7.76 -6.39
C TRP A 75 2.42 8.08 -7.71
N VAL A 76 2.08 7.06 -8.51
CA VAL A 76 1.30 7.24 -9.74
C VAL A 76 -0.07 7.84 -9.45
N ALA A 77 -0.73 7.38 -8.39
CA ALA A 77 -2.03 7.89 -7.95
C ALA A 77 -1.96 9.38 -7.55
N GLU A 78 -0.92 9.77 -6.82
CA GLU A 78 -0.67 11.15 -6.39
C GLU A 78 -0.38 12.05 -7.62
N ARG A 79 0.50 11.60 -8.52
CA ARG A 79 0.85 12.33 -9.75
C ARG A 79 -0.35 12.50 -10.68
N GLY A 80 -1.17 11.45 -10.84
CA GLY A 80 -2.39 11.47 -11.64
C GLY A 80 -3.54 12.27 -11.02
N LYS A 81 -3.35 12.77 -9.78
CA LYS A 81 -4.38 13.41 -8.95
C LYS A 81 -5.62 12.54 -8.78
N LEU A 82 -5.48 11.22 -8.79
CA LEU A 82 -6.61 10.27 -8.80
C LEU A 82 -7.57 10.51 -7.62
N ILE A 83 -7.01 10.89 -6.47
CA ILE A 83 -7.73 11.11 -5.21
C ILE A 83 -8.46 12.47 -5.20
N ASN A 84 -8.09 13.39 -6.09
CA ASN A 84 -8.67 14.74 -6.19
C ASN A 84 -9.62 14.89 -7.39
N ARG A 85 -9.77 13.86 -8.23
CA ARG A 85 -10.66 13.94 -9.40
C ARG A 85 -12.11 13.81 -8.97
N PRO A 86 -13.01 14.71 -9.43
CA PRO A 86 -14.44 14.58 -9.18
C PRO A 86 -14.95 13.24 -9.73
N GLY A 87 -15.85 12.59 -8.99
CA GLY A 87 -16.41 11.28 -9.31
C GLY A 87 -15.59 10.07 -8.85
N ILE A 88 -14.26 10.08 -9.06
CA ILE A 88 -13.38 8.93 -8.74
C ILE A 88 -12.86 9.00 -7.29
N GLN A 89 -12.89 10.19 -6.67
CA GLN A 89 -12.41 10.41 -5.31
C GLN A 89 -12.94 9.41 -4.29
N TYR A 90 -14.21 8.99 -4.37
CA TYR A 90 -14.80 8.05 -3.40
C TYR A 90 -14.31 6.61 -3.61
N PHE A 91 -14.13 6.21 -4.86
CA PHE A 91 -13.69 4.87 -5.26
C PHE A 91 -12.17 4.69 -5.28
N SER A 92 -11.40 5.77 -5.14
CA SER A 92 -9.94 5.74 -5.25
C SER A 92 -9.29 4.68 -4.34
N THR A 93 -9.76 4.53 -3.11
CA THR A 93 -9.25 3.50 -2.17
C THR A 93 -9.50 2.09 -2.69
N ILE A 94 -10.69 1.81 -3.21
CA ILE A 94 -11.07 0.50 -3.73
C ILE A 94 -10.27 0.20 -5.00
N ILE A 95 -10.16 1.16 -5.92
CA ILE A 95 -9.40 1.02 -7.16
C ILE A 95 -7.93 0.75 -6.86
N LEU A 96 -7.31 1.53 -5.98
CA LEU A 96 -5.92 1.33 -5.57
C LEU A 96 -5.73 0.00 -4.86
N GLY A 97 -6.66 -0.37 -3.97
CA GLY A 97 -6.65 -1.65 -3.30
C GLY A 97 -6.70 -2.82 -4.28
N LEU A 98 -7.55 -2.78 -5.29
CA LEU A 98 -7.65 -3.80 -6.35
C LEU A 98 -6.37 -3.87 -7.20
N ILE A 99 -5.79 -2.72 -7.57
CA ILE A 99 -4.51 -2.69 -8.31
C ILE A 99 -3.41 -3.35 -7.49
N LEU A 100 -3.26 -3.00 -6.21
CA LEU A 100 -2.29 -3.61 -5.31
C LEU A 100 -2.53 -5.10 -5.15
N THR A 101 -3.79 -5.51 -5.01
CA THR A 101 -4.19 -6.92 -4.91
C THR A 101 -3.73 -7.71 -6.14
N GLY A 102 -4.01 -7.19 -7.34
CA GLY A 102 -3.59 -7.83 -8.59
C GLY A 102 -2.08 -7.94 -8.72
N LEU A 103 -1.35 -6.88 -8.35
CA LEU A 103 0.11 -6.87 -8.38
C LEU A 103 0.71 -7.85 -7.37
N TYR A 104 0.20 -7.90 -6.14
CA TYR A 104 0.70 -8.79 -5.10
C TYR A 104 0.39 -10.25 -5.39
N TYR A 105 -0.83 -10.54 -5.83
CA TYR A 105 -1.23 -11.88 -6.24
C TYR A 105 -0.43 -12.35 -7.46
N GLY A 106 -0.27 -11.49 -8.46
CA GLY A 106 0.55 -11.77 -9.65
C GLY A 106 2.01 -12.05 -9.28
N LEU A 107 2.62 -11.23 -8.42
CA LEU A 107 3.98 -11.43 -7.95
C LEU A 107 4.14 -12.75 -7.19
N MET A 108 3.16 -13.11 -6.37
CA MET A 108 3.13 -14.40 -5.68
C MET A 108 3.00 -15.57 -6.66
N PHE A 109 2.16 -15.43 -7.69
CA PHE A 109 2.01 -16.44 -8.74
C PHE A 109 3.31 -16.65 -9.52
N PHE A 110 4.00 -15.57 -9.90
CA PHE A 110 5.32 -15.66 -10.53
C PHE A 110 6.34 -16.31 -9.59
N TYR A 111 6.40 -15.89 -8.32
CA TYR A 111 7.32 -16.44 -7.34
C TYR A 111 7.13 -17.95 -7.14
N THR A 112 5.89 -18.41 -7.01
CA THR A 112 5.57 -19.84 -6.85
C THR A 112 5.88 -20.65 -8.10
N THR A 113 5.60 -20.11 -9.30
CA THR A 113 5.88 -20.77 -10.57
C THR A 113 7.38 -20.94 -10.83
N PHE A 114 8.18 -19.91 -10.56
CA PHE A 114 9.62 -19.92 -10.89
C PHE A 114 10.49 -20.55 -9.80
N VAL A 115 10.16 -20.38 -8.52
CA VAL A 115 11.04 -20.79 -7.41
C VAL A 115 10.73 -22.22 -6.92
N LYS A 116 9.78 -22.94 -7.56
CA LYS A 116 9.33 -24.30 -7.18
C LYS A 116 9.15 -24.49 -5.67
N THR A 117 8.79 -23.43 -4.97
CA THR A 117 8.69 -23.46 -3.51
C THR A 117 7.35 -24.07 -3.17
N SER A 118 7.36 -25.21 -2.49
CA SER A 118 6.15 -25.85 -1.98
C SER A 118 5.47 -24.92 -0.99
N TYR A 119 4.39 -24.27 -1.44
CA TYR A 119 3.60 -23.38 -0.61
C TYR A 119 2.89 -24.22 0.46
N ARG A 120 3.25 -24.03 1.74
CA ARG A 120 2.43 -24.51 2.85
C ARG A 120 1.21 -23.60 2.95
N ILE A 121 0.14 -23.95 2.24
CA ILE A 121 -1.20 -23.41 2.53
C ILE A 121 -1.46 -23.78 3.98
N GLY A 122 -1.43 -22.80 4.89
CA GLY A 122 -1.86 -23.03 6.27
C GLY A 122 -3.27 -23.61 6.24
N LYS A 123 -3.61 -24.55 7.13
CA LYS A 123 -4.90 -25.28 7.18
C LYS A 123 -6.17 -24.40 7.27
N ASN A 124 -6.01 -23.07 7.29
CA ASN A 124 -7.10 -22.10 7.37
C ASN A 124 -7.69 -21.80 5.98
N LYS A 125 -9.02 -21.91 5.91
CA LYS A 125 -9.87 -21.84 4.71
C LYS A 125 -9.95 -20.46 4.03
N THR A 126 -9.16 -19.47 4.44
CA THR A 126 -9.23 -18.13 3.83
C THR A 126 -8.58 -18.19 2.45
N PRO A 127 -9.32 -17.90 1.36
CA PRO A 127 -8.73 -17.96 0.03
C PRO A 127 -7.63 -16.90 -0.08
N LEU A 128 -6.47 -17.30 -0.59
CA LEU A 128 -5.25 -16.50 -0.73
C LEU A 128 -5.52 -15.11 -1.34
N PHE A 129 -6.41 -15.06 -2.32
CA PHE A 129 -6.87 -13.84 -2.94
C PHE A 129 -7.50 -12.85 -1.96
N LEU A 130 -8.35 -13.31 -1.02
CA LEU A 130 -8.94 -12.43 0.00
C LEU A 130 -7.89 -11.84 0.93
N ALA A 131 -6.83 -12.60 1.24
CA ALA A 131 -5.74 -12.07 2.08
C ALA A 131 -5.02 -10.92 1.36
N PHE A 132 -4.67 -11.09 0.08
CA PHE A 132 -4.07 -10.02 -0.71
C PHE A 132 -5.03 -8.84 -0.94
N LEU A 133 -6.33 -9.11 -1.08
CA LEU A 133 -7.37 -8.09 -1.19
C LEU A 133 -7.41 -7.21 0.07
N LEU A 134 -7.40 -7.84 1.24
CA LEU A 134 -7.39 -7.14 2.51
C LEU A 134 -6.10 -6.33 2.67
N ILE A 135 -4.93 -6.89 2.35
CA ILE A 135 -3.64 -6.21 2.45
C ILE A 135 -3.62 -4.97 1.52
N GLY A 136 -3.97 -5.15 0.25
CA GLY A 136 -4.00 -4.06 -0.73
C GLY A 136 -4.97 -2.96 -0.33
N PHE A 137 -6.17 -3.33 0.14
CA PHE A 137 -7.15 -2.38 0.66
C PHE A 137 -6.63 -1.60 1.87
N LEU A 138 -6.02 -2.27 2.85
CA LEU A 138 -5.54 -1.62 4.08
C LEU A 138 -4.40 -0.64 3.81
N ILE A 139 -3.46 -0.99 2.93
CA ILE A 139 -2.38 -0.07 2.53
C ILE A 139 -2.96 1.14 1.79
N ALA A 140 -3.84 0.91 0.81
CA ALA A 140 -4.50 1.99 0.08
C ALA A 140 -5.34 2.88 1.01
N PHE A 141 -6.05 2.29 1.98
CA PHE A 141 -6.85 3.00 2.97
C PHE A 141 -5.98 3.84 3.90
N GLY A 142 -4.88 3.29 4.41
CA GLY A 142 -3.91 3.99 5.25
C GLY A 142 -3.31 5.23 4.58
N TYR A 143 -3.18 5.23 3.25
CA TYR A 143 -2.74 6.39 2.48
C TYR A 143 -3.88 7.38 2.16
N THR A 144 -4.98 6.87 1.60
CA THR A 144 -6.07 7.69 1.06
C THR A 144 -6.92 8.36 2.15
N PHE A 145 -7.13 7.71 3.30
CA PHE A 145 -7.90 8.26 4.41
C PHE A 145 -7.35 9.59 4.94
N PRO A 146 -6.08 9.66 5.41
CA PRO A 146 -5.54 10.92 5.91
C PRO A 146 -5.40 11.96 4.80
N GLN A 147 -5.11 11.55 3.57
CA GLN A 147 -5.06 12.47 2.43
C GLN A 147 -6.38 13.19 2.19
N ARG A 148 -7.51 12.47 2.17
CA ARG A 148 -8.83 13.06 2.00
C ARG A 148 -9.16 14.04 3.13
N TRP A 149 -8.82 13.68 4.37
CA TRP A 149 -9.00 14.55 5.51
C TRP A 149 -8.22 15.87 5.34
N PHE A 150 -6.94 15.80 4.98
CA PHE A 150 -6.11 17.00 4.75
C PHE A 150 -6.65 17.90 3.62
N ILE A 151 -7.18 17.31 2.54
CA ILE A 151 -7.77 18.07 1.43
C ILE A 151 -9.03 18.82 1.88
N GLN A 152 -9.91 18.16 2.64
CA GLN A 152 -11.16 18.77 3.13
C GLN A 152 -10.87 19.96 4.06
N ARG A 153 -9.87 19.85 4.94
CA ARG A 153 -9.47 20.96 5.83
C ARG A 153 -8.96 22.17 5.05
N LYS A 154 -8.07 21.96 4.08
CA LYS A 154 -7.56 23.04 3.22
C LYS A 154 -8.66 23.73 2.41
N SER A 155 -9.67 22.98 1.96
CA SER A 155 -10.82 23.56 1.26
C SER A 155 -11.64 24.47 2.17
N LYS A 156 -11.89 24.04 3.42
CA LYS A 156 -12.66 24.83 4.40
C LYS A 156 -11.97 26.11 4.83
N GLU A 157 -10.65 26.07 5.06
CA GLU A 157 -9.85 27.26 5.39
C GLU A 157 -9.91 28.32 4.28
N LYS A 158 -9.94 27.89 3.01
CA LYS A 158 -9.99 28.80 1.86
C LYS A 158 -11.33 29.52 1.71
N THR A 159 -12.43 28.90 2.13
CA THR A 159 -13.78 29.50 2.15
C THR A 159 -14.03 30.44 3.32
N ILE A 160 -13.22 30.39 4.39
CA ILE A 160 -13.37 31.28 5.56
C ILE A 160 -12.59 32.58 5.37
N ASN A 161 -11.52 32.56 4.56
CA ASN A 161 -10.65 33.72 4.32
C ASN A 161 -11.01 34.56 3.08
N ASN A 162 -12.15 34.25 2.44
CA ASN A 162 -12.72 34.99 1.30
C ASN A 162 -14.09 35.53 1.70
#